data_AF-A0A349V0T1-F1
#
_entry.id   AF-A0A349V0T1-F1
#
_cell.length_a   1.000
_cell.length_b   1.000
_cell.length_c   1.000
_cell.angle_alpha   90.00
_cell.angle_beta   90.00
_cell.angle_gamma   90.00
#
_symmetry.space_group_name_H-M   'P 1'
#
loop_
_entity.id
_entity.type
_entity.pdbx_description
1 polymer ?
#
loop_
_entity_poly.entity_id
_entity_poly.type
_entity_poly.pdbx_seq_one_letter_code
_entity_poly.pdbx_strand_id
1 'polypeptide(L)' 'MSPEPANPPLLVFGGTFDPVHLGHLGAVSALRDALQVETVIWLPAGEPPHRLPP' A
#
# COMPACT_ATOMS: atom_id res chain seq x y z
N MET A 1 -28.82 19.54 4.90
CA MET A 1 -28.25 18.26 4.47
C MET A 1 -26.82 18.25 4.95
N SER A 2 -26.48 17.45 5.97
CA SER A 2 -25.08 17.23 6.34
C SER A 2 -24.41 16.46 5.19
N PRO A 3 -23.15 16.78 4.80
CA PRO A 3 -22.46 15.99 3.80
C PRO A 3 -22.31 14.56 4.35
N GLU A 4 -22.64 13.56 3.53
CA GLU A 4 -22.27 12.17 3.82
C GLU A 4 -20.75 12.10 4.00
N PRO A 5 -20.24 11.26 4.94
CA PRO A 5 -18.81 11.12 5.11
C PRO A 5 -18.21 10.64 3.79
N ALA A 6 -17.32 11.46 3.21
CA ALA A 6 -16.55 11.06 2.04
C ALA A 6 -15.73 9.83 2.42
N ASN A 7 -15.82 8.77 1.61
CA ASN A 7 -14.94 7.62 1.72
C ASN A 7 -13.79 7.81 0.71
N PRO A 8 -12.66 8.43 1.10
CA PRO A 8 -11.58 8.70 0.16
C PRO A 8 -10.98 7.37 -0.34
N PRO A 9 -10.43 7.36 -1.58
CA PRO A 9 -9.74 6.19 -2.08
C PRO A 9 -8.53 5.84 -1.20
N LEU A 10 -8.23 4.54 -1.11
CA LEU A 10 -7.11 4.00 -0.34
C LEU A 10 -6.16 3.25 -1.27
N LEU A 11 -4.86 3.50 -1.14
CA LEU A 11 -3.83 2.71 -1.79
C LEU A 11 -3.39 1.60 -0.82
N VAL A 12 -3.68 0.34 -1.12
CA VAL A 12 -3.17 -0.81 -0.33
C VAL A 12 -1.96 -1.40 -1.05
N PHE A 13 -0.79 -1.32 -0.42
CA PHE A 13 0.47 -1.82 -0.95
C PHE A 13 0.92 -3.05 -0.15
N GLY A 14 0.71 -4.23 -0.74
CA GLY A 14 1.01 -5.52 -0.13
C GLY A 14 2.40 -6.05 -0.51
N GLY A 15 3.10 -6.66 0.44
CA GLY A 15 4.40 -7.28 0.18
C GLY A 15 4.98 -7.98 1.41
N THR A 16 5.93 -8.90 1.22
CA THR A 16 6.64 -9.55 2.33
C THR A 16 7.56 -8.57 3.07
N PHE A 17 8.11 -7.57 2.36
CA PHE A 17 8.89 -6.48 2.92
C PHE A 17 10.04 -6.91 3.85
N ASP A 18 10.87 -7.86 3.40
CA ASP A 18 11.99 -8.40 4.17
C ASP A 18 13.35 -8.05 3.55
N PRO A 19 13.90 -6.82 3.76
CA PRO A 19 13.33 -5.67 4.44
C PRO A 19 12.63 -4.66 3.48
N VAL A 20 12.01 -3.62 4.04
CA VAL A 20 11.64 -2.43 3.25
C VAL A 20 12.90 -1.76 2.68
N HIS A 21 12.85 -1.30 1.43
CA HIS A 21 13.97 -0.64 0.75
C HIS A 21 13.48 0.45 -0.21
N LEU A 22 14.41 1.22 -0.81
CA LEU A 22 14.08 2.38 -1.66
C LEU A 22 13.18 2.04 -2.86
N GLY A 23 13.33 0.86 -3.46
CA GLY A 23 12.41 0.37 -4.49
C GLY A 23 10.94 0.33 -4.04
N HIS A 24 10.64 -0.13 -2.82
CA HIS A 24 9.29 -0.14 -2.26
C HIS A 24 8.75 1.29 -2.07
N LEU A 25 9.58 2.16 -1.49
CA LEU A 25 9.20 3.57 -1.25
C LEU A 25 8.94 4.32 -2.56
N GLY A 26 9.80 4.10 -3.57
CA GLY A 26 9.65 4.69 -4.89
C GLY A 26 8.37 4.26 -5.60
N ALA A 27 8.04 2.96 -5.54
CA ALA A 27 6.80 2.44 -6.10
C ALA A 27 5.57 3.06 -5.45
N VAL A 28 5.53 3.13 -4.12
CA VAL A 28 4.42 3.75 -3.38
C VAL A 28 4.30 5.23 -3.69
N SER A 29 5.40 5.99 -3.73
CA SER A 29 5.36 7.42 -4.06
C SER A 29 4.80 7.63 -5.47
N ALA A 30 5.29 6.88 -6.46
CA ALA A 30 4.82 7.00 -7.83
C ALA A 30 3.33 6.65 -7.96
N LEU A 31 2.86 5.61 -7.27
CA LEU A 31 1.45 5.23 -7.26
C LEU A 31 0.57 6.28 -6.59
N ARG A 32 1.00 6.82 -5.44
CA ARG A 32 0.30 7.90 -4.72
C ARG A 32 0.10 9.12 -5.63
N ASP A 33 1.16 9.53 -6.32
CA ASP A 33 1.16 10.70 -7.19
C ASP A 33 0.33 10.44 -8.46
N ALA A 34 0.43 9.25 -9.07
CA ALA A 34 -0.34 8.90 -10.26
C ALA A 34 -1.85 8.75 -10.00
N LEU A 35 -2.23 8.27 -8.82
CA LEU A 35 -3.62 7.99 -8.46
C LEU A 35 -4.30 9.12 -7.67
N GLN A 36 -3.53 10.15 -7.28
CA GLN A 36 -4.02 11.28 -6.47
C GLN A 36 -4.69 10.79 -5.16
N VAL A 37 -4.06 9.81 -4.51
CA VAL A 37 -4.54 9.19 -3.27
C VAL A 37 -3.69 9.68 -2.12
N GLU A 38 -4.29 10.24 -1.07
CA GLU A 38 -3.53 10.73 0.09
C GLU A 38 -3.14 9.60 1.07
N THR A 39 -3.96 8.55 1.13
CA THR A 39 -3.80 7.49 2.15
C THR A 39 -3.19 6.23 1.55
N VAL A 40 -2.03 5.84 2.08
CA VAL A 40 -1.38 4.57 1.77
C VAL A 40 -1.41 3.64 2.98
N ILE A 41 -1.89 2.42 2.77
CA ILE A 41 -1.84 1.32 3.72
C ILE A 41 -0.75 0.35 3.28
N TRP A 42 0.27 0.18 4.11
CA TRP A 42 1.27 -0.87 3.95
C TRP A 42 0.74 -2.15 4.58
N LEU A 43 0.65 -3.23 3.80
CA LEU A 43 0.12 -4.51 4.25
C LEU A 43 1.20 -5.60 4.14
N PRO A 44 1.94 -5.88 5.23
CA PRO A 44 2.87 -7.01 5.27
C PRO A 44 2.13 -8.31 4.97
N ALA A 45 2.64 -9.08 4.03
CA ALA A 45 2.16 -10.43 3.78
C ALA A 45 2.50 -11.32 4.98
N GLY A 46 1.57 -12.19 5.38
CA GLY A 46 1.80 -13.21 6.42
C GLY A 46 2.65 -14.36 5.87
N GLU A 47 2.08 -15.56 5.82
CA GLU A 47 2.71 -16.73 5.18
C GLU A 47 2.13 -16.93 3.77
N PRO A 48 2.70 -16.31 2.72
CA PRO A 48 2.20 -16.49 1.36
C PRO A 48 2.41 -17.95 0.92
N PRO A 49 1.35 -18.71 0.59
CA PRO A 49 1.46 -20.16 0.32
C PRO A 49 2.28 -20.50 -0.93
N HIS A 50 2.59 -19.49 -1.75
CA HIS A 50 3.32 -19.63 -3.00
C HIS A 50 4.84 -19.37 -2.87
N ARG A 51 5.34 -19.10 -1.66
CA ARG A 51 6.79 -18.95 -1.39
C ARG A 51 7.15 -19.62 -0.07
N LEU A 52 8.36 -20.16 0.00
CA LEU A 52 8.92 -20.57 1.29
C LEU A 52 9.12 -19.34 2.18
N PRO A 53 9.02 -19.48 3.52
CA PRO A 53 9.42 -18.42 4.43
C PRO A 53 10.87 -18.01 4.14
N PRO A 54 11.19 -16.71 4.18
CA PRO A 54 12.57 -16.24 4.08
C PRO A 54 13.44 -16.75 5.23
#